data_AF-A0A2M8C7J1-F1
#
_entry.id   AF-A0A2M8C7J1-F1
#
_cell.length_a   1.000
_cell.length_b   1.000
_cell.length_c   1.000
_cell.angle_alpha   90.00
_cell.angle_beta   90.00
_cell.angle_gamma   90.00
#
_symmetry.space_group_name_H-M   'P 1'
#
loop_
_entity.id
_entity.type
_entity.pdbx_description
1 polymer ?
#
loop_
_entity_poly.entity_id
_entity_poly.type
_entity_poly.pdbx_seq_one_letter_code
_entity_poly.pdbx_strand_id
1 'polypeptide(L)' 'MKTISQFVKNRRKEVNLTQEEFAQRAGVALTVIRKIEQGKTNLNMDKVNLVLSMFGHELAAVSSKELRNTKGES' A
#
# COMPACT_ATOMS: atom_id res chain seq x y z
N MET A 1 2.95 10.75 -7.94
CA MET A 1 2.40 10.08 -6.74
C MET A 1 2.81 8.60 -6.71
N LYS A 2 3.08 8.01 -5.54
CA LYS A 2 3.39 6.56 -5.44
C LYS A 2 2.08 5.75 -5.43
N THR A 3 2.08 4.57 -6.07
CA THR A 3 0.95 3.62 -5.94
C THR A 3 0.91 3.06 -4.53
N ILE A 4 -0.25 2.54 -4.11
CA ILE A 4 -0.41 1.88 -2.80
C ILE A 4 0.61 0.76 -2.62
N SER A 5 0.81 -0.07 -3.65
CA SER A 5 1.78 -1.17 -3.63
C SER A 5 3.20 -0.69 -3.32
N GLN A 6 3.63 0.38 -4.00
CA GLN A 6 4.96 0.95 -3.81
C GLN A 6 5.07 1.67 -2.46
N PHE A 7 4.02 2.38 -2.06
CA PHE A 7 3.95 3.08 -0.77
C PHE A 7 4.11 2.10 0.40
N VAL A 8 3.27 1.07 0.45
CA VAL A 8 3.29 0.06 1.52
C VAL A 8 4.63 -0.67 1.57
N LYS A 9 5.15 -1.07 0.41
CA LYS A 9 6.47 -1.74 0.31
C LYS A 9 7.61 -0.85 0.82
N ASN A 10 7.59 0.44 0.48
CA ASN A 10 8.61 1.39 0.92
C ASN A 10 8.52 1.62 2.43
N ARG A 11 7.33 1.91 2.97
CA ARG A 11 7.14 2.11 4.41
C ARG A 11 7.58 0.91 5.22
N ARG A 12 7.22 -0.30 4.80
CA ARG A 12 7.66 -1.54 5.46
C ARG A 12 9.19 -1.65 5.51
N LYS A 13 9.86 -1.32 4.40
CA LYS A 13 11.34 -1.33 4.32
C LYS A 13 11.98 -0.22 5.16
N GLU A 14 11.39 0.97 5.21
CA GLU A 14 11.86 2.09 6.04
C GLU A 14 11.90 1.72 7.53
N VAL A 15 10.97 0.87 7.99
CA VAL A 15 10.93 0.36 9.37
C VAL A 15 11.57 -1.02 9.54
N ASN A 16 12.30 -1.51 8.54
CA ASN A 16 13.03 -2.80 8.54
C ASN A 16 12.18 -4.03 8.93
N LEU A 17 10.92 -4.09 8.51
CA LEU A 17 10.06 -5.25 8.77
C LEU A 17 10.03 -6.23 7.60
N THR A 18 10.00 -7.52 7.91
CA THR A 18 9.61 -8.57 6.96
C THR A 18 8.12 -8.45 6.63
N GLN A 19 7.68 -9.11 5.56
CA GLN A 19 6.24 -9.15 5.22
C GLN A 19 5.41 -9.83 6.31
N GLU A 20 5.98 -10.82 7.00
CA GLU A 20 5.33 -11.57 8.09
C GLU A 20 5.15 -10.71 9.32
N GLU A 21 6.21 -10.06 9.80
CA GLU A 21 6.12 -9.14 10.94
C GLU A 21 5.18 -7.98 10.65
N PHE A 22 5.21 -7.45 9.42
CA PHE A 22 4.33 -6.36 9.04
C PHE A 22 2.86 -6.80 9.00
N ALA A 23 2.57 -7.99 8.46
CA ALA A 23 1.22 -8.55 8.47
C ALA A 23 0.70 -8.79 9.89
N GLN A 24 1.55 -9.32 10.78
CA GLN A 24 1.23 -9.54 12.18
C GLN A 24 0.92 -8.22 12.91
N ARG A 25 1.76 -7.19 12.73
CA ARG A 25 1.52 -5.86 13.32
C ARG A 25 0.27 -5.17 12.75
N ALA A 26 -0.02 -5.39 11.47
CA ALA A 26 -1.21 -4.87 10.80
C ALA A 26 -2.50 -5.62 11.17
N GLY A 27 -2.42 -6.77 11.84
CA GLY A 27 -3.59 -7.61 12.11
C GLY A 27 -4.23 -8.18 10.85
N VAL A 28 -3.43 -8.45 9.80
CA VAL A 28 -3.91 -9.04 8.54
C VAL A 28 -3.14 -10.32 8.21
N ALA A 29 -3.74 -11.16 7.37
CA ALA A 29 -3.03 -12.32 6.84
C ALA A 29 -1.86 -11.89 5.95
N LEU A 30 -0.75 -12.63 5.99
CA LEU A 30 0.44 -12.40 5.14
C LEU A 30 0.12 -12.29 3.65
N THR A 31 -0.88 -13.04 3.19
CA THR A 31 -1.35 -13.02 1.80
C THR A 31 -1.91 -11.65 1.39
N VAL A 32 -2.46 -10.88 2.34
CA VAL A 32 -2.95 -9.52 2.10
C VAL A 32 -1.77 -8.59 1.79
N ILE A 33 -0.74 -8.58 2.64
CA ILE A 33 0.47 -7.77 2.42
C ILE A 33 1.14 -8.14 1.08
N ARG A 34 1.29 -9.44 0.80
CA ARG A 34 1.86 -9.92 -0.47
C ARG A 34 1.06 -9.40 -1.67
N LYS A 35 -0.27 -9.52 -1.64
CA LYS A 35 -1.14 -9.06 -2.73
C LYS A 35 -1.08 -7.53 -2.91
N ILE A 36 -1.04 -6.77 -1.80
CA ILE A 36 -0.88 -5.31 -1.83
C ILE A 36 0.45 -4.94 -2.50
N GLU A 37 1.57 -5.51 -2.05
CA GLU A 37 2.89 -5.18 -2.59
C GLU A 37 3.08 -5.64 -4.04
N GLN A 38 2.38 -6.71 -4.46
CA GLN A 38 2.32 -7.16 -5.85
C GLN A 38 1.39 -6.31 -6.73
N GLY A 39 0.59 -5.41 -6.15
CA GLY A 39 -0.36 -4.58 -6.89
C GLY A 39 -1.55 -5.36 -7.45
N LYS A 40 -1.95 -6.46 -6.82
CA LYS A 40 -3.14 -7.21 -7.25
C LYS A 40 -4.41 -6.41 -6.93
N THR A 41 -5.35 -6.42 -7.86
CA THR A 41 -6.57 -5.59 -7.80
C THR A 41 -7.71 -6.19 -6.99
N ASN A 42 -7.72 -7.52 -6.78
CA ASN A 42 -8.76 -8.20 -6.03
C ASN A 42 -8.43 -8.25 -4.51
N LEU A 43 -8.49 -7.08 -3.88
CA LEU A 43 -8.25 -6.86 -2.45
C LEU A 43 -9.49 -6.22 -1.81
N ASN A 44 -9.77 -6.58 -0.56
CA ASN A 44 -10.82 -5.93 0.22
C ASN A 44 -10.33 -4.53 0.66
N MET A 45 -11.10 -3.49 0.35
CA MET A 45 -10.79 -2.09 0.69
C MET A 45 -10.57 -1.89 2.20
N ASP A 46 -11.34 -2.53 3.07
CA ASP A 46 -11.19 -2.44 4.53
C ASP A 46 -9.81 -2.94 4.97
N LYS A 47 -9.33 -4.01 4.34
CA LYS A 47 -8.00 -4.55 4.62
C LYS A 47 -6.89 -3.65 4.10
N VAL A 48 -7.10 -2.99 2.97
CA VAL A 48 -6.14 -1.99 2.46
C VAL A 48 -6.10 -0.78 3.38
N ASN A 49 -7.25 -0.26 3.80
CA ASN A 49 -7.33 0.86 4.74
C ASN A 49 -6.70 0.53 6.10
N LEU A 50 -6.90 -0.68 6.63
CA LEU A 50 -6.25 -1.11 7.87
C LEU A 50 -4.71 -1.08 7.77
N VAL A 51 -4.16 -1.47 6.62
CA VAL A 51 -2.71 -1.42 6.38
C VAL A 51 -2.22 0.01 6.21
N LEU A 52 -3.01 0.87 5.55
CA LEU A 52 -2.67 2.28 5.36
C LEU A 52 -2.76 3.08 6.67
N SER A 53 -3.73 2.76 7.54
CA SER A 53 -3.96 3.49 8.79
C SER A 53 -2.81 3.35 9.77
N MET A 54 -2.04 2.27 9.70
CA MET A 54 -0.79 2.10 10.46
C MET A 54 0.23 3.20 10.18
N PHE A 55 0.16 3.82 9.01
CA PHE A 55 1.04 4.91 8.58
C PHE A 55 0.32 6.25 8.53
N GLY A 56 -0.89 6.35 9.11
CA GLY A 56 -1.71 7.57 9.08
C GLY A 56 -2.26 7.90 7.69
N HIS A 57 -2.50 6.89 6.85
CA HIS A 57 -3.05 7.07 5.50
C HIS A 57 -4.38 6.31 5.33
N GLU A 58 -5.14 6.72 4.32
CA GLU A 58 -6.39 6.08 3.90
C GLU A 58 -6.52 6.07 2.38
N LEU A 59 -7.37 5.18 1.86
CA LEU A 59 -7.78 5.19 0.47
C LEU A 59 -8.71 6.37 0.20
N ALA A 60 -8.39 7.13 -0.84
CA ALA A 60 -9.22 8.22 -1.32
C ALA A 60 -9.31 8.20 -2.85
N ALA A 61 -10.41 8.74 -3.38
CA ALA A 61 -10.53 9.01 -4.80
C ALA A 61 -9.58 10.16 -5.18
N VAL A 62 -8.76 9.95 -6.19
CA VAL A 62 -7.83 10.95 -6.74
C VAL A 62 -8.01 11.07 -8.24
N SER A 63 -7.69 12.23 -8.81
CA SER A 63 -7.80 12.46 -10.24
C SER A 63 -6.85 11.57 -11.02
N SER A 64 -7.41 10.76 -11.93
CA SER A 64 -6.61 9.92 -12.84
C SER A 64 -5.71 10.74 -13.78
N LYS A 65 -6.11 11.98 -14.10
CA LYS A 65 -5.32 12.90 -14.93
C LYS A 65 -4.08 13.38 -14.17
N GLU A 66 -4.23 13.74 -12.90
CA GLU A 66 -3.12 14.16 -12.04
C GLU A 66 -2.12 13.02 -11.79
N LEU A 67 -2.61 11.78 -11.59
CA LEU A 67 -1.76 10.60 -11.44
C LEU A 67 -0.89 10.34 -12.67
N ARG A 68 -1.43 10.54 -13.88
CA ARG A 68 -0.72 10.28 -15.15
C ARG A 68 0.28 11.40 -15.50
N ASN A 69 -0.04 12.65 -15.20
CA ASN A 69 0.84 13.79 -15.49
C ASN A 69 2.15 13.75 -14.70
N THR A 70 2.18 13.15 -13.51
CA THR A 70 3.43 12.98 -12.73
C THR A 70 4.40 11.93 -13.28
N LYS A 71 4.09 11.25 -14.39
CA LYS A 71 4.99 10.31 -15.08
C LYS A 71 5.67 10.90 -16.32
N GLY A 72 5.35 12.15 -16.69
CA GLY A 72 5.80 12.78 -17.93
C GLY A 72 6.95 13.78 -17.78
N GLU A 73 7.49 13.97 -16.58
CA GLU A 73 8.69 14.80 -16.36
C GLU A 73 9.88 13.86 -16.09
N SER A 74 10.51 13.41 -17.17
CA SER A 74 11.84 12.78 -17.19
C SER A 74 12.49 13.09 -18.53
#